data_AF-A0A3N6PCL9-F1
#
_entry.id   AF-A0A3N6PCL9-F1
#
_cell.length_a   1.000
_cell.length_b   1.000
_cell.length_c   1.000
_cell.angle_alpha   90.00
_cell.angle_beta   90.00
_cell.angle_gamma   90.00
#
_symmetry.space_group_name_H-M   'P 1'
#
loop_
_entity.id
_entity.type
_entity.pdbx_description
1 polymer ?
#
loop_
_entity_poly.entity_id
_entity_poly.type
_entity_poly.pdbx_seq_one_letter_code
_entity_poly.pdbx_strand_id
1 'polypeptide(L)'
;MTRDVDKTANDTTNRTPDEMSLDQLREEIEAIDQEIVELIAQRTYVADTIAQVKAEHDLPTTDEKQEQQVMDRAGRNAKQFDVDANLVKAIFRLLIELNKVEQRDSR
;
A
#
# COMPACT_ATOMS: atom_id res chain seq x y z
N MET A 1 -31.45 -1.74 -39.94
CA MET A 1 -30.08 -1.22 -39.97
C MET A 1 -29.50 -1.42 -38.59
N THR A 2 -28.64 -2.41 -38.48
CA THR A 2 -27.88 -2.82 -37.30
C THR A 2 -26.92 -1.73 -36.87
N ARG A 3 -26.90 -1.42 -35.57
CA ARG A 3 -25.72 -0.90 -34.87
C ARG A 3 -25.56 -1.72 -33.61
N ASP A 4 -24.81 -2.79 -33.75
CA ASP A 4 -24.08 -3.43 -32.68
C ASP A 4 -23.20 -2.35 -32.04
N VAL A 5 -23.58 -1.92 -30.84
CA VAL A 5 -22.69 -1.11 -30.01
C VAL A 5 -21.79 -2.10 -29.29
N ASP A 6 -20.55 -2.02 -29.75
CA ASP A 6 -19.42 -2.88 -29.48
C ASP A 6 -19.14 -3.08 -27.99
N LYS A 7 -18.75 -4.29 -27.68
CA LYS A 7 -18.72 -4.95 -26.38
C LYS A 7 -17.26 -4.97 -25.89
N THR A 8 -16.62 -3.80 -25.76
CA THR A 8 -15.16 -3.69 -25.56
C THR A 8 -14.70 -3.12 -24.23
N ALA A 9 -15.53 -3.12 -23.19
CA ALA A 9 -15.17 -2.58 -21.88
C ALA A 9 -14.92 -3.64 -20.78
N ASN A 10 -14.57 -4.88 -21.12
CA ASN A 10 -14.43 -5.93 -20.10
C ASN A 10 -13.33 -6.99 -20.35
N ASP A 11 -12.26 -6.64 -21.08
CA ASP A 11 -11.21 -7.60 -21.48
C ASP A 11 -9.80 -7.26 -20.96
N THR A 12 -9.70 -6.65 -19.78
CA THR A 12 -8.38 -6.36 -19.16
C THR A 12 -8.08 -7.23 -17.95
N THR A 13 -9.06 -7.96 -17.41
CA THR A 13 -8.91 -8.66 -16.11
C THR A 13 -8.61 -10.15 -16.22
N ASN A 14 -8.23 -10.68 -17.39
CA ASN A 14 -8.04 -12.13 -17.52
C ASN A 14 -7.03 -12.60 -18.59
N ARG A 15 -5.95 -11.84 -18.85
CA ARG A 15 -4.83 -12.35 -19.64
C ARG A 15 -3.79 -12.93 -18.69
N THR A 16 -3.34 -14.15 -18.97
CA THR A 16 -2.24 -14.76 -18.22
C THR A 16 -0.93 -14.04 -18.59
N PRO A 17 -0.03 -13.76 -17.64
CA PRO A 17 1.24 -13.05 -17.90
C PRO A 17 2.08 -13.68 -19.03
N ASP A 18 1.95 -14.98 -19.26
CA ASP A 18 2.66 -15.74 -20.29
C ASP A 18 2.29 -15.35 -21.74
N GLU A 19 1.20 -14.61 -21.95
CA GLU A 19 0.73 -14.14 -23.27
C GLU A 19 1.03 -12.66 -23.53
N MET A 20 1.57 -11.95 -22.53
CA MET A 20 1.83 -10.51 -22.62
C MET A 20 3.21 -10.22 -23.22
N SER A 21 3.28 -9.19 -24.06
CA SER A 21 4.56 -8.63 -24.49
C SER A 21 5.31 -7.97 -23.33
N LEU A 22 6.63 -7.81 -23.48
CA LEU A 22 7.44 -7.10 -22.48
C LEU A 22 6.93 -5.68 -22.18
N ASP A 23 6.41 -4.98 -23.19
CA ASP A 23 5.91 -3.62 -23.01
C ASP A 23 4.59 -3.63 -22.21
N GLN A 24 3.70 -4.60 -22.46
CA GLN A 24 2.48 -4.77 -21.66
C GLN A 24 2.77 -5.15 -20.21
N LEU A 25 3.77 -6.00 -19.96
CA LEU A 25 4.19 -6.34 -18.59
C LEU A 25 4.78 -5.12 -17.85
N ARG A 26 5.44 -4.22 -18.56
CA ARG A 26 5.95 -2.97 -17.98
C ARG A 26 4.83 -2.00 -17.66
N GLU A 27 3.84 -1.85 -18.55
CA GLU A 27 2.64 -1.06 -18.28
C GLU A 27 1.88 -1.58 -17.04
N GLU A 28 1.82 -2.90 -16.86
CA GLU A 28 1.23 -3.50 -15.66
C GLU A 28 2.02 -3.16 -14.38
N ILE A 29 3.36 -3.21 -14.42
CA ILE A 29 4.20 -2.77 -13.29
C ILE A 29 3.98 -1.29 -12.99
N GLU A 30 3.94 -0.43 -14.01
CA GLU A 30 3.71 1.01 -13.82
C GLU A 30 2.35 1.29 -13.16
N ALA A 31 1.31 0.54 -13.52
CA ALA A 31 0.00 0.63 -12.89
C ALA A 31 0.07 0.18 -11.40
N ILE A 32 0.74 -0.93 -11.12
CA ILE A 32 0.95 -1.42 -9.74
C ILE A 32 1.73 -0.39 -8.91
N ASP A 33 2.76 0.23 -9.48
CA ASP A 33 3.57 1.24 -8.80
C ASP A 33 2.73 2.47 -8.45
N GLN A 34 1.83 2.90 -9.33
CA GLN A 34 0.87 3.96 -9.04
C GLN A 34 -0.06 3.57 -7.88
N GLU A 35 -0.63 2.37 -7.91
CA GLU A 35 -1.49 1.88 -6.82
C GLU A 35 -0.76 1.81 -5.49
N ILE A 36 0.52 1.42 -5.49
CA ILE A 36 1.36 1.41 -4.28
C ILE A 36 1.47 2.83 -3.71
N VAL A 37 1.73 3.84 -4.54
CA VAL A 37 1.82 5.23 -4.08
C VAL A 37 0.49 5.72 -3.51
N GLU A 38 -0.63 5.41 -4.17
CA GLU A 38 -1.97 5.76 -3.68
C GLU A 38 -2.27 5.11 -2.33
N LEU A 39 -1.94 3.83 -2.15
CA LEU A 39 -2.10 3.11 -0.88
C LEU A 39 -1.20 3.66 0.23
N ILE A 40 0.02 4.09 -0.09
CA ILE A 40 0.91 4.76 0.86
C ILE A 40 0.28 6.06 1.33
N ALA A 41 -0.19 6.91 0.41
CA ALA A 41 -0.84 8.18 0.75
C ALA A 41 -2.09 7.96 1.63
N GLN A 42 -2.92 6.98 1.29
CA GLN A 42 -4.09 6.63 2.10
C GLN A 42 -3.70 6.16 3.51
N ARG A 43 -2.65 5.34 3.63
CA ARG A 43 -2.15 4.86 4.91
C ARG A 43 -1.61 6.00 5.77
N THR A 44 -0.89 6.94 5.18
CA THR A 44 -0.37 8.14 5.84
C THR A 44 -1.50 9.00 6.39
N TYR A 45 -2.51 9.31 5.58
CA TYR A 45 -3.68 10.08 6.02
C TYR A 45 -4.38 9.46 7.25
N VAL A 46 -4.56 8.14 7.27
CA VAL A 46 -5.14 7.43 8.42
C VAL A 46 -4.24 7.53 9.65
N ALA A 47 -2.93 7.42 9.48
CA ALA A 47 -1.98 7.56 10.58
C ALA A 47 -1.97 8.97 11.17
N ASP A 48 -2.09 10.01 10.35
CA ASP A 48 -2.23 11.40 10.80
C ASP A 48 -3.53 11.60 11.57
N THR A 49 -4.63 11.05 11.08
CA THR A 49 -5.92 11.08 11.78
C THR A 49 -5.81 10.42 13.15
N ILE A 50 -5.12 9.29 13.26
CA ILE A 50 -4.85 8.63 14.55
C ILE A 50 -4.00 9.52 15.46
N ALA A 51 -3.01 10.24 14.92
CA ALA A 51 -2.19 11.15 15.71
C ALA A 51 -3.00 12.33 16.28
N GLN A 52 -3.92 12.89 15.48
CA GLN A 52 -4.85 13.93 15.93
C GLN A 52 -5.74 13.43 17.06
N VAL A 53 -6.36 12.25 16.90
CA VAL A 53 -7.17 11.62 17.96
C VAL A 53 -6.35 11.39 19.23
N LYS A 54 -5.09 10.94 19.11
CA LYS A 54 -4.21 10.78 20.26
C LYS A 54 -3.94 12.12 20.96
N ALA A 55 -3.70 13.19 20.21
CA ALA A 55 -3.47 14.52 20.77
C ALA A 55 -4.71 15.06 21.49
N GLU A 56 -5.92 14.87 20.94
CA GLU A 56 -7.18 15.26 21.58
C GLU A 56 -7.45 14.53 22.90
N HIS A 57 -6.89 13.33 23.06
CA HIS A 57 -7.04 12.49 24.25
C HIS A 57 -5.81 12.46 25.16
N ASP A 58 -4.83 13.36 24.96
CA ASP A 58 -3.57 13.42 25.71
C ASP A 58 -2.80 12.08 25.73
N LEU A 59 -2.93 11.29 24.65
CA LEU A 59 -2.27 9.99 24.50
C LEU A 59 -0.87 10.14 23.88
N PRO A 60 0.10 9.28 24.27
CA PRO A 60 1.42 9.27 23.65
C PRO A 60 1.37 9.02 22.14
N THR A 61 2.13 9.82 21.38
CA THR A 61 2.27 9.63 19.93
C THR A 61 2.96 8.31 19.60
N THR A 62 4.04 7.98 20.33
CA THR A 62 4.75 6.71 20.19
C THR A 62 3.98 5.58 20.85
N ASP A 63 3.80 4.49 20.10
CA ASP A 63 3.14 3.26 20.57
C ASP A 63 3.91 2.05 20.04
N GLU A 64 4.93 1.63 20.80
CA GLU A 64 5.81 0.53 20.44
C GLU A 64 5.04 -0.80 20.26
N LYS A 65 3.96 -0.98 21.02
CA LYS A 65 3.11 -2.17 20.90
C LYS A 65 2.40 -2.18 19.55
N GLN A 66 1.87 -1.04 19.12
CA GLN A 66 1.26 -0.91 17.80
C GLN A 66 2.29 -1.10 16.68
N GLU A 67 3.50 -0.55 16.83
CA GLU A 67 4.59 -0.76 15.86
C GLU A 67 4.94 -2.24 15.71
N GLN A 68 5.10 -2.96 16.83
CA GLN A 68 5.35 -4.41 16.80
C GLN A 68 4.21 -5.16 16.09
N GLN A 69 2.95 -4.80 16.36
CA GLN A 69 1.81 -5.43 15.70
C GLN A 69 1.77 -5.17 14.19
N VAL A 70 2.18 -3.98 13.74
CA VAL A 70 2.34 -3.65 12.31
C VAL A 70 3.40 -4.58 11.69
N MET A 71 4.53 -4.75 12.37
CA MET A 71 5.64 -5.60 11.90
C MET A 71 5.27 -7.09 11.87
N ASP A 72 4.46 -7.55 12.84
CA ASP A 72 3.96 -8.91 12.87
C ASP A 72 2.97 -9.17 11.73
N ARG A 73 2.08 -8.21 11.43
CA ARG A 73 1.18 -8.28 10.25
C ARG A 73 1.98 -8.32 8.95
N ALA A 74 3.00 -7.46 8.81
CA ALA A 74 3.88 -7.45 7.65
C ALA A 74 4.56 -8.81 7.42
N GLY A 75 5.07 -9.43 8.48
CA GLY A 75 5.67 -10.77 8.40
C GLY A 75 4.69 -11.87 8.01
N ARG A 76 3.45 -11.82 8.53
CA ARG A 76 2.41 -12.79 8.16
C ARG A 76 1.99 -12.65 6.70
N ASN A 77 1.79 -11.42 6.23
CA ASN A 77 1.42 -11.15 4.84
C ASN A 77 2.54 -11.58 3.88
N ALA A 78 3.80 -11.29 4.21
CA ALA A 78 4.93 -11.72 3.39
C ALA A 78 4.94 -13.25 3.18
N LYS A 79 4.72 -14.01 4.26
CA LYS A 79 4.61 -15.47 4.19
C LYS A 79 3.41 -15.93 3.35
N GLN A 80 2.27 -15.24 3.45
CA GLN A 80 1.07 -15.57 2.70
C GLN A 80 1.25 -15.40 1.19
N PHE A 81 2.00 -14.38 0.77
CA PHE A 81 2.27 -14.08 -0.64
C PHE A 81 3.60 -14.65 -1.14
N ASP A 82 4.26 -15.52 -0.36
CA ASP A 82 5.55 -16.15 -0.67
C ASP A 82 6.65 -15.16 -1.07
N VAL A 83 6.72 -14.02 -0.37
CA VAL A 83 7.76 -13.00 -0.53
C VAL A 83 8.66 -12.92 0.70
N ASP A 84 9.88 -12.40 0.52
CA ASP A 84 10.86 -12.28 1.61
C ASP A 84 10.33 -11.40 2.75
N ALA A 85 10.17 -12.00 3.93
CA ALA A 85 9.62 -11.35 5.10
C ALA A 85 10.50 -10.21 5.63
N ASN A 86 11.83 -10.26 5.44
CA ASN A 86 12.73 -9.18 5.85
C ASN A 86 12.58 -7.96 4.94
N LEU A 87 12.43 -8.17 3.62
CA LEU A 87 12.18 -7.09 2.66
C LEU A 87 10.84 -6.39 2.93
N VAL A 88 9.76 -7.16 3.08
CA VAL A 88 8.44 -6.58 3.41
C VAL A 88 8.51 -5.83 4.75
N LYS A 89 9.14 -6.41 5.77
CA LYS A 89 9.34 -5.72 7.05
C LYS A 89 10.18 -4.44 6.90
N ALA A 90 11.18 -4.40 6.01
CA ALA A 90 11.95 -3.18 5.76
C ALA A 90 11.08 -2.06 5.17
N ILE A 91 10.22 -2.37 4.20
CA ILE A 91 9.24 -1.41 3.66
C ILE A 91 8.33 -0.88 4.77
N PHE A 92 7.78 -1.77 5.60
CA PHE A 92 6.91 -1.35 6.70
C PHE A 92 7.62 -0.50 7.76
N ARG A 93 8.92 -0.69 8.00
CA ARG A 93 9.70 0.24 8.83
C ARG A 93 9.75 1.63 8.23
N LEU A 94 10.01 1.75 6.92
CA LEU A 94 9.99 3.06 6.24
C LEU A 94 8.62 3.73 6.36
N LEU A 95 7.52 2.97 6.20
CA LEU A 95 6.16 3.49 6.35
C LEU A 95 5.80 3.90 7.79
N ILE A 96 6.42 3.29 8.81
CA ILE A 96 6.27 3.72 10.20
C ILE A 96 7.06 5.02 10.43
N GLU A 97 8.30 5.07 9.94
CA GLU A 97 9.17 6.24 10.10
C GLU A 97 8.64 7.47 9.37
N LEU A 98 8.07 7.32 8.16
CA LEU A 98 7.41 8.42 7.42
C LEU A 98 6.39 9.15 8.32
N ASN A 99 5.49 8.39 8.94
CA ASN A 99 4.45 8.95 9.79
C ASN A 99 4.98 9.52 11.11
N LYS A 100 6.14 9.04 11.60
CA LYS A 100 6.78 9.62 12.80
C LYS A 100 7.42 10.98 12.50
N VAL A 101 8.00 11.15 11.32
CA VAL A 101 8.60 12.42 10.89
C VAL A 101 7.53 13.49 10.73
N GLU A 102 6.43 13.18 10.03
CA GLU A 102 5.31 14.12 9.85
C GLU A 102 4.68 14.55 11.19
N GLN A 103 4.60 13.65 12.17
CA GLN A 103 4.15 13.97 13.53
C GLN A 103 5.10 14.87 14.32
N ARG A 104 6.40 14.90 13.99
CA ARG A 104 7.38 15.78 14.65
C ARG A 104 7.35 17.19 14.08
N ASP A 105 7.13 17.31 12.77
CA ASP A 105 7.08 18.59 12.07
C ASP A 105 5.76 19.34 12.28
N SER A 106 4.69 18.61 12.65
CA SER A 106 3.36 19.16 12.92
C SER A 106 3.13 19.63 14.37
N ARG A 107 4.18 19.63 15.21
CA ARG A 107 4.17 20.12 16.60
C ARG A 107 4.75 21.52 16.71
#